data_AF-A0A059JEA4-F1
#
_entry.id   AF-A0A059JEA4-F1
#
_cell.length_a   1.000
_cell.length_b   1.000
_cell.length_c   1.000
_cell.angle_alpha   90.00
_cell.angle_beta   90.00
_cell.angle_gamma   90.00
#
_symmetry.space_group_name_H-M   'P 1'
#
loop_
_entity.id
_entity.type
_entity.pdbx_description
1 polymer ?
#
loop_
_entity_poly.entity_id
_entity_poly.type
_entity_poly.pdbx_seq_one_letter_code
_entity_poly.pdbx_strand_id
1 'polypeptide(L)'
;MKTDWTIQPSLFSKKIMWGKPYARGEVPELRHFGRDTYSGTQGMMQDGALKPHLAVVKDGGISGCFTGSEWSRPKASISNMTLRNLWTG
;
A
#
# COMPACT_ATOMS: atom_id res chain seq x y z
N MET A 1 19.15 9.14 -4.78
CA MET A 1 18.52 7.80 -4.64
C MET A 1 17.14 7.83 -5.28
N LYS A 2 16.76 6.81 -6.04
CA LYS A 2 15.41 6.68 -6.61
C LYS A 2 14.52 5.96 -5.60
N THR A 3 13.33 6.50 -5.31
CA THR A 3 12.37 5.88 -4.39
C THR A 3 11.92 4.52 -4.94
N ASP A 4 12.08 3.47 -4.14
CA ASP A 4 11.64 2.13 -4.48
C ASP A 4 10.21 1.89 -3.97
N TRP A 5 9.22 2.17 -4.81
CA TRP A 5 7.81 1.93 -4.51
C TRP A 5 7.44 0.44 -4.42
N THR A 6 8.35 -0.47 -4.79
CA THR A 6 8.11 -1.91 -4.74
C THR A 6 8.48 -2.52 -3.39
N ILE A 7 9.03 -1.73 -2.46
CA ILE A 7 9.51 -2.23 -1.17
C ILE A 7 8.39 -2.90 -0.36
N GLN A 8 7.24 -2.22 -0.20
CA GLN A 8 6.12 -2.74 0.60
C GLN A 8 5.64 -4.10 0.10
N PRO A 9 5.28 -4.30 -1.19
CA PRO A 9 4.89 -5.62 -1.66
C PRO A 9 6.04 -6.64 -1.60
N SER A 10 7.30 -6.20 -1.70
CA SER A 10 8.47 -7.08 -1.59
C SER A 10 8.66 -7.65 -0.17
N LEU A 11 8.18 -6.98 0.88
CA LEU A 11 8.25 -7.45 2.28
C LEU A 11 7.55 -8.80 2.49
N PHE A 12 6.67 -9.19 1.58
CA PHE A 12 5.94 -10.45 1.63
C PHE A 12 6.61 -11.56 0.82
N SER A 13 7.78 -11.28 0.21
CA SER A 13 8.48 -12.17 -0.74
C SER A 13 7.55 -12.77 -1.80
N LYS A 14 6.64 -11.94 -2.31
CA LYS A 14 5.78 -12.29 -3.44
C LYS A 14 6.33 -11.66 -4.70
N LYS A 15 6.24 -12.39 -5.81
CA LYS A 15 6.51 -11.85 -7.14
C LYS A 15 5.64 -10.62 -7.41
N ILE A 16 6.27 -9.52 -7.80
CA ILE A 16 5.59 -8.29 -8.20
C ILE A 16 5.42 -8.33 -9.72
N MET A 17 4.16 -8.41 -10.15
CA MET A 17 3.76 -8.49 -11.56
C MET A 17 3.53 -7.13 -12.21
N TRP A 18 3.93 -6.04 -11.55
CA TRP A 18 3.88 -4.72 -12.16
C TRP A 18 4.79 -4.68 -13.39
N GLY A 19 4.45 -3.86 -14.39
CA GLY A 19 5.30 -3.70 -15.58
C GLY A 19 6.71 -3.21 -15.25
N LYS A 20 7.63 -3.31 -16.21
CA LYS A 20 8.98 -2.72 -16.08
C LYS A 20 8.85 -1.20 -15.80
N PRO A 21 9.68 -0.63 -14.92
CA PRO A 21 10.83 -1.23 -14.22
C PRO A 21 10.50 -1.85 -12.86
N TYR A 22 9.23 -1.99 -12.49
CA TYR A 22 8.80 -2.38 -11.15
C TYR A 22 8.52 -3.89 -10.98
N ALA A 23 8.52 -4.64 -12.07
CA ALA A 23 8.52 -6.10 -12.04
C ALA A 23 9.68 -6.59 -11.16
N ARG A 24 9.39 -7.45 -10.18
CA ARG A 24 10.41 -8.00 -9.28
C ARG A 24 10.08 -9.45 -8.95
N GLY A 25 11.11 -10.29 -8.92
CA GLY A 25 11.01 -11.66 -8.41
C GLY A 25 10.82 -11.70 -6.90
N GLU A 26 10.83 -12.89 -6.34
CA GLU A 26 10.82 -13.08 -4.89
C GLU A 26 12.18 -12.68 -4.31
N VAL A 27 12.16 -12.08 -3.12
CA VAL A 27 13.36 -11.66 -2.39
C VAL A 27 13.23 -12.15 -0.96
N PRO A 28 13.68 -13.38 -0.65
CA PRO A 28 13.46 -14.02 0.66
C PRO A 28 13.97 -13.19 1.84
N GLU A 29 15.08 -12.47 1.67
CA GLU A 29 15.63 -11.59 2.72
C GLU A 29 14.65 -10.50 3.16
N LEU A 30 13.86 -9.96 2.22
CA LEU A 30 12.84 -8.95 2.52
C LEU A 30 11.66 -9.55 3.30
N ARG A 31 11.45 -10.88 3.25
CA ARG A 31 10.45 -11.56 4.07
C ARG A 31 10.81 -11.51 5.54
N HIS A 32 12.07 -11.80 5.86
CA HIS A 32 12.58 -11.77 7.24
C HIS A 32 12.54 -10.34 7.77
N PHE A 33 13.08 -9.40 6.98
CA PHE A 33 13.01 -7.98 7.32
C PHE A 33 11.56 -7.50 7.55
N GLY A 34 10.63 -7.88 6.67
CA GLY A 34 9.21 -7.58 6.84
C GLY A 34 8.64 -8.14 8.13
N ARG A 35 8.84 -9.43 8.41
CA ARG A 35 8.37 -10.09 9.65
C ARG A 35 8.87 -9.36 10.89
N ASP A 36 10.16 -9.06 10.95
CA ASP A 36 10.79 -8.47 12.12
C ASP A 36 10.31 -7.02 12.30
N THR A 37 10.19 -6.27 11.19
CA THR A 37 9.64 -4.91 11.18
C THR A 37 8.20 -4.87 11.68
N TYR A 38 7.31 -5.71 11.15
CA TYR A 38 5.91 -5.75 11.57
C TYR A 38 5.77 -6.16 13.04
N SER A 39 6.54 -7.16 13.48
CA SER A 39 6.50 -7.64 14.87
C SER A 39 7.00 -6.58 15.85
N GLY A 40 8.11 -5.92 15.54
CA GLY A 40 8.63 -4.81 16.37
C GLY A 40 7.68 -3.62 16.40
N THR A 41 7.14 -3.23 15.24
CA THR A 41 6.18 -2.12 15.11
C THR A 41 4.90 -2.40 15.90
N GLN A 42 4.43 -3.65 15.91
CA GLN A 42 3.28 -4.06 16.70
C GLN A 42 3.52 -3.86 18.21
N GLY A 43 4.69 -4.26 18.72
CA GLY A 43 5.08 -3.99 20.11
C GLY A 43 5.09 -2.49 20.42
N MET A 44 5.70 -1.68 19.54
CA MET A 44 5.70 -0.22 19.70
C MET A 44 4.30 0.40 19.71
N MET A 45 3.35 -0.13 18.93
CA MET A 45 1.96 0.32 18.96
C MET A 45 1.27 -0.05 20.27
N GLN A 46 1.52 -1.25 20.80
CA GLN A 46 0.96 -1.73 22.07
C GLN A 46 1.46 -0.90 23.25
N ASP A 47 2.74 -0.54 23.26
CA ASP A 47 3.36 0.25 24.32
C ASP A 47 3.09 1.76 24.17
N GLY A 48 2.37 2.18 23.13
CA GLY A 48 2.04 3.59 22.87
C GLY A 48 3.21 4.44 22.33
N ALA A 49 4.37 3.84 22.08
CA ALA A 49 5.55 4.47 21.47
C ALA A 49 5.31 4.84 19.99
N LEU A 50 4.44 4.10 19.30
CA LEU A 50 3.98 4.40 17.96
C LEU A 50 2.46 4.61 17.97
N LYS A 51 2.02 5.77 17.46
CA LYS A 51 0.60 6.12 17.37
C LYS A 51 0.15 6.11 15.90
N PRO A 52 -1.07 5.62 15.61
CA PRO A 52 -1.62 5.73 14.26
C PRO A 52 -1.81 7.20 13.87
N HIS A 53 -1.84 7.46 12.57
CA HIS A 53 -2.28 8.76 12.08
C HIS A 53 -3.71 9.04 12.56
N LEU A 54 -4.05 10.32 12.77
CA LEU A 54 -5.41 10.73 13.10
C LEU A 54 -6.40 10.15 12.08
N ALA A 55 -7.38 9.40 12.58
CA ALA A 55 -8.38 8.72 11.78
C ALA A 55 -9.75 9.39 11.94
N VAL A 56 -10.49 9.48 10.84
CA VAL A 56 -11.91 9.87 10.86
C VAL A 56 -12.73 8.59 10.72
N VAL A 57 -13.53 8.28 11.74
CA VAL A 57 -14.41 7.10 11.74
C VAL A 57 -15.78 7.48 11.19
N LYS A 58 -16.32 6.64 10.30
CA LYS A 58 -17.65 6.82 9.70
C LYS A 58 -18.37 5.47 9.67
N ASP A 59 -19.67 5.50 9.95
CA ASP A 59 -20.55 4.34 9.80
C ASP A 59 -20.93 4.13 8.34
N GLY A 60 -21.19 2.87 7.93
CA GLY A 60 -21.62 2.58 6.56
C GLY A 60 -21.34 1.16 6.03
N GLY A 61 -20.67 0.31 6.80
CA GLY A 61 -20.34 -1.06 6.38
C GLY A 61 -19.53 -1.11 5.08
N ILE A 62 -19.72 -2.16 4.27
CA ILE A 62 -19.01 -2.33 3.00
C ILE A 62 -19.31 -1.18 2.02
N SER A 63 -20.56 -0.71 1.97
CA SER A 63 -20.95 0.42 1.11
C SER A 63 -20.21 1.71 1.48
N GLY A 64 -19.96 1.92 2.78
CA GLY A 64 -19.16 3.04 3.29
C GLY A 64 -17.69 3.04 2.82
N CYS A 65 -17.14 1.89 2.46
CA CYS A 65 -15.77 1.82 1.93
C CYS A 65 -15.62 2.52 0.58
N PHE A 66 -16.64 2.42 -0.30
CA PHE A 66 -16.61 3.03 -1.63
C PHE A 66 -16.68 4.55 -1.56
N THR A 67 -17.57 5.09 -0.71
CA THR A 67 -17.66 6.53 -0.47
C THR A 67 -16.40 7.08 0.22
N GLY A 68 -15.78 6.32 1.13
CA GLY A 68 -14.48 6.66 1.72
C GLY A 68 -13.35 6.73 0.69
N SER A 69 -13.34 5.80 -0.28
CA SER A 69 -12.36 5.81 -1.38
C SER A 69 -12.52 7.03 -2.28
N GLU A 70 -13.75 7.43 -2.59
CA GLU A 70 -14.03 8.64 -3.37
C GLU A 70 -13.59 9.91 -2.64
N TRP A 71 -13.83 9.98 -1.34
CA TRP A 71 -13.40 11.10 -0.50
C TRP A 71 -11.88 11.29 -0.49
N SER A 72 -11.12 10.19 -0.58
CA SER A 72 -9.65 10.20 -0.57
C SER A 72 -9.04 10.51 -1.95
N ARG A 73 -9.85 10.56 -3.02
CA ARG A 73 -9.34 10.95 -4.35
C ARG A 73 -9.07 12.44 -4.39
N PRO A 74 -7.89 12.90 -4.85
CA PRO A 74 -7.65 14.31 -5.06
C PRO A 74 -8.67 14.85 -6.08
N LYS A 75 -9.45 15.86 -5.66
CA LYS A 75 -10.32 16.62 -6.57
C LYS A 75 -9.41 17.53 -7.41
N ALA A 76 -9.16 17.12 -8.65
CA ALA A 76 -8.40 17.79 -9.72
C ALA A 76 -6.86 17.65 -9.70
N SER A 77 -6.34 16.67 -10.45
CA SER A 77 -5.64 16.93 -11.73
C SER A 77 -5.11 15.60 -12.30
N ILE A 78 -5.63 15.22 -13.47
CA ILE A 78 -4.90 14.68 -14.62
C ILE A 78 -5.96 14.72 -15.73
N SER A 79 -5.74 15.64 -16.67
CA SER A 79 -6.44 15.67 -17.94
C SER A 79 -6.43 14.28 -18.57
N ASN A 80 -7.55 13.88 -19.16
CA ASN A 80 -7.72 12.81 -20.14
C ASN A 80 -6.42 12.10 -20.58
N MET A 81 -6.03 11.04 -19.87
CA MET A 81 -5.16 10.01 -20.42
C MET A 81 -5.61 8.65 -19.90
N THR A 82 -6.68 8.17 -20.54
CA THR A 82 -7.04 6.77 -20.81
C THR A 82 -6.44 5.71 -19.88
N LEU A 83 -7.05 5.52 -18.70
CA LEU A 83 -6.86 4.33 -17.85
C LEU A 83 -7.65 3.11 -18.35
N ARG A 84 -7.90 2.98 -19.66
CA ARG A 84 -8.65 1.83 -20.22
C ARG A 84 -7.80 0.58 -20.53
N ASN A 85 -6.47 0.63 -20.40
CA ASN A 85 -5.61 -0.45 -20.88
C ASN A 85 -4.87 -1.25 -19.79
N LEU A 86 -5.28 -1.17 -18.53
CA LEU A 86 -4.61 -1.91 -17.43
C LEU A 86 -5.39 -3.14 -16.93
N TRP A 87 -6.55 -3.47 -17.53
CA TRP A 87 -7.41 -4.59 -17.11
C TRP A 87 -7.96 -5.44 -18.26
N THR A 88 -7.32 -5.43 -19.43
CA THR A 88 -7.51 -6.45 -20.47
C THR A 88 -6.17 -6.70 -21.16
N GLY A 89 -5.51 -7.77 -20.73
CA GLY A 89 -4.25 -8.29 -21.26
C GLY A 89 -3.93 -9.59 -20.55
#